data_AF-A0A9D0P2N5-F1
#
_entry.id   AF-A0A9D0P2N5-F1
#
_cell.length_a   1.000
_cell.length_b   1.000
_cell.length_c   1.000
_cell.angle_alpha   90.00
_cell.angle_beta   90.00
_cell.angle_gamma   90.00
#
_symmetry.space_group_name_H-M   'P 1'
#
loop_
_entity.id
_entity.type
_entity.pdbx_description
1 polymer ?
#
loop_
_entity_poly.entity_id
_entity_poly.type
_entity_poly.pdbx_seq_one_letter_code
_entity_poly.pdbx_strand_id
1 'polypeptide(L)'
;MPVQAILYSDFWIEPLPFECWAREPVPTYDAGHRAPETCRLLGDNIRYMRLLRRWSQEALGLEAGLHRTLIGAIERAEVNTSLGTAEKIAQAFGLSVAELLTARPPAGFRAGRDAGND
;
A
#
# COMPACT_ATOMS: atom_id res chain seq x y z
N MET A 1 22.86 -28.34 49.20
CA MET A 1 23.11 -28.80 47.80
C MET A 1 22.26 -27.93 46.88
N PRO A 2 22.74 -27.44 45.73
CA PRO A 2 23.96 -26.64 45.56
C PRO A 2 23.75 -25.41 44.62
N VAL A 3 24.80 -24.59 44.53
CA VAL A 3 25.26 -23.69 43.44
C VAL A 3 24.32 -22.76 42.64
N GLN A 4 24.55 -21.46 42.87
CA GLN A 4 24.89 -20.40 41.90
C GLN A 4 24.05 -20.26 40.60
N ALA A 5 23.24 -19.19 40.55
CA ALA A 5 22.77 -18.59 39.30
C ALA A 5 23.62 -17.35 38.96
N ILE A 6 24.05 -17.32 37.70
CA ILE A 6 24.99 -16.38 37.09
C ILE A 6 24.36 -14.98 37.01
N LEU A 7 25.13 -13.95 37.36
CA LEU A 7 24.84 -12.55 37.04
C LEU A 7 24.97 -12.34 35.54
N TYR A 8 23.86 -12.11 34.84
CA TYR A 8 23.91 -11.41 33.55
C TYR A 8 23.66 -9.93 33.85
N SER A 9 24.76 -9.19 33.88
CA SER A 9 24.74 -7.74 33.93
C SER A 9 24.15 -7.19 32.63
N ASP A 10 23.23 -6.25 32.79
CA ASP A 10 22.95 -5.14 31.85
C ASP A 10 22.11 -5.43 30.60
N PHE A 11 20.96 -6.09 30.77
CA PHE A 11 19.81 -5.82 29.91
C PHE A 11 18.47 -6.02 30.65
N TRP A 12 18.18 -5.12 31.59
CA TRP A 12 16.84 -5.01 32.17
C TRP A 12 15.94 -4.25 31.19
N ILE A 13 15.07 -4.98 30.49
CA ILE A 13 13.84 -4.40 29.95
C ILE A 13 12.92 -4.21 31.17
N GLU A 14 12.82 -2.99 31.68
CA GLU A 14 11.78 -2.68 32.65
C GLU A 14 10.40 -2.81 32.00
N PRO A 15 9.41 -3.42 32.68
CA PRO A 15 8.05 -3.46 32.16
C PRO A 15 7.47 -2.05 32.26
N LEU A 16 7.23 -1.42 31.11
CA LEU A 16 6.54 -0.13 31.07
C LEU A 16 5.19 -0.27 31.80
N PRO A 17 4.88 0.59 32.78
CA PRO A 17 3.57 0.60 33.41
C PRO A 17 2.50 0.93 32.38
N PHE A 18 1.31 0.36 32.54
CA PHE A 18 0.17 0.36 31.58
C PHE A 18 -0.43 1.77 31.27
N GLU A 19 0.30 2.85 31.53
CA GLU A 19 -0.19 4.24 31.54
C GLU A 19 0.75 5.25 30.84
N CYS A 20 1.51 4.83 29.81
CA CYS A 20 2.40 5.71 29.04
C CYS A 20 1.78 6.33 27.76
N TRP A 21 0.46 6.55 27.70
CA TRP A 21 -0.23 7.09 26.50
C TRP A 21 -0.54 8.59 26.56
N ALA A 22 0.08 9.35 27.45
CA ALA A 22 -0.25 10.75 27.66
C ALA A 22 1.00 11.65 27.74
N ARG A 23 1.50 12.13 26.58
CA ARG A 23 1.91 13.55 26.34
C ARG A 23 2.70 13.86 25.07
N GLU A 24 2.69 13.02 24.05
CA GLU A 24 3.05 13.49 22.70
C GLU A 24 1.83 13.34 21.80
N PRO A 25 1.37 14.40 21.10
CA PRO A 25 0.41 14.19 20.05
C PRO A 25 1.03 13.22 19.05
N VAL A 26 0.36 12.09 18.81
CA VAL A 26 0.69 11.22 17.68
C VAL A 26 0.74 12.15 16.47
N PRO A 27 1.86 12.22 15.72
CA PRO A 27 1.97 13.19 14.63
C PRO A 27 0.80 12.96 13.67
N THR A 28 -0.19 13.85 13.73
CA THR A 28 -1.34 13.79 12.84
C THR A 28 -0.81 14.26 11.51
N TYR A 29 -0.58 13.29 10.61
CA TYR A 29 -0.11 13.41 9.22
C TYR A 29 -0.21 14.83 8.67
N ASP A 30 0.91 15.53 8.82
CA ASP A 30 1.16 16.93 8.47
C ASP A 30 0.81 17.23 7.00
N ALA A 31 0.35 18.46 6.77
CA ALA A 31 -0.24 19.08 5.58
C ALA A 31 0.68 19.16 4.33
N GLY A 32 1.67 18.27 4.23
CA GLY A 32 2.62 18.14 3.12
C GLY A 32 3.05 16.71 2.80
N HIS A 33 2.48 15.68 3.43
CA HIS A 33 2.84 14.29 3.17
C HIS A 33 2.43 13.87 1.75
N ARG A 34 3.40 13.85 0.84
CA ARG A 34 3.26 13.14 -0.44
C ARG A 34 2.85 11.70 -0.14
N ALA A 35 1.91 11.17 -0.93
CA ALA A 35 1.47 9.79 -0.83
C ALA A 35 2.69 8.85 -0.71
N PRO A 36 2.64 7.83 0.18
CA PRO A 36 3.72 6.87 0.33
C PRO A 36 4.15 6.31 -1.03
N GLU A 37 5.46 6.09 -1.20
CA GLU A 37 6.00 5.56 -2.45
C GLU A 37 5.32 4.25 -2.86
N THR A 38 4.97 3.40 -1.89
CA THR A 38 4.21 2.16 -2.08
C THR A 38 2.84 2.40 -2.71
N CYS A 39 2.14 3.50 -2.39
CA CYS A 39 0.85 3.83 -2.99
C CYS A 39 1.01 4.21 -4.47
N ARG A 40 2.08 4.94 -4.81
CA ARG A 40 2.40 5.27 -6.20
C ARG A 40 2.75 4.04 -7.01
N LEU A 41 3.63 3.19 -6.46
CA LEU A 41 4.01 1.92 -7.08
C LEU A 41 2.77 1.06 -7.34
N LEU A 42 1.90 0.90 -6.34
CA LEU A 42 0.65 0.15 -6.49
C LEU A 42 -0.25 0.74 -7.58
N GLY A 43 -0.46 2.05 -7.57
CA GLY A 43 -1.28 2.75 -8.56
C GLY A 43 -0.76 2.59 -10.00
N ASP A 44 0.55 2.72 -10.18
CA ASP A 44 1.19 2.56 -11.50
C ASP A 44 1.10 1.12 -12.00
N ASN A 45 1.34 0.13 -11.13
CA ASN A 45 1.23 -1.29 -11.47
C ASN A 45 -0.21 -1.66 -11.87
N ILE A 46 -1.20 -1.21 -11.09
CA ILE A 46 -2.63 -1.44 -11.38
C ILE A 46 -2.97 -0.85 -12.75
N ARG A 47 -2.56 0.40 -12.99
CA ARG A 47 -2.81 1.08 -14.26
C ARG A 47 -2.16 0.36 -15.44
N TYR A 48 -0.92 -0.08 -15.28
CA TYR A 48 -0.19 -0.84 -16.29
C TYR A 48 -0.91 -2.15 -16.65
N MET A 49 -1.23 -2.97 -15.64
CA MET A 49 -1.91 -4.25 -15.82
C MET A 49 -3.31 -4.08 -16.41
N ARG A 50 -4.03 -3.04 -15.99
CA ARG A 50 -5.34 -2.68 -16.54
C ARG A 50 -5.25 -2.37 -18.04
N LEU A 51 -4.26 -1.56 -18.44
CA LEU A 51 -4.06 -1.20 -19.84
C LEU A 51 -3.60 -2.38 -20.70
N LEU A 52 -2.75 -3.26 -20.17
CA LEU A 52 -2.38 -4.52 -20.84
C LEU A 52 -3.61 -5.39 -21.14
N ARG A 53 -4.59 -5.44 -20.22
CA ARG A 53 -5.86 -6.17 -20.40
C ARG A 53 -6.93 -5.38 -21.16
N ARG A 54 -6.63 -4.15 -21.61
CA ARG A 54 -7.59 -3.23 -22.25
C ARG A 54 -8.82 -2.95 -21.41
N TRP A 55 -8.67 -2.92 -20.09
CA TRP A 55 -9.76 -2.65 -19.15
C TRP A 55 -9.93 -1.14 -18.91
N SER A 56 -11.19 -0.70 -18.82
CA SER A 56 -11.50 0.62 -18.24
C SER A 56 -11.41 0.54 -16.71
N GLN A 57 -11.36 1.69 -16.03
CA GLN A 57 -11.42 1.73 -14.56
C GLN A 57 -12.72 1.13 -14.03
N GLU A 58 -13.82 1.29 -14.78
CA GLU A 58 -15.10 0.69 -14.48
C GLU A 58 -15.09 -0.84 -14.64
N ALA A 59 -14.45 -1.35 -15.71
CA ALA A 59 -14.29 -2.79 -15.91
C ALA A 59 -13.46 -3.44 -14.79
N LEU A 60 -12.34 -2.82 -14.39
CA LEU A 60 -11.56 -3.31 -13.25
C LEU A 60 -12.36 -3.21 -11.93
N GLY A 61 -13.11 -2.12 -11.76
CA GLY A 61 -13.99 -1.98 -10.60
C GLY A 61 -15.01 -3.12 -10.52
N LEU A 62 -15.66 -3.45 -11.63
CA LEU A 62 -16.60 -4.57 -11.71
C LEU A 62 -15.93 -5.90 -11.36
N GLU A 63 -14.78 -6.20 -11.96
CA GLU A 63 -14.05 -7.45 -11.72
C GLU A 63 -13.57 -7.59 -10.27
N ALA A 64 -13.11 -6.50 -9.65
CA ALA A 64 -12.63 -6.49 -8.27
C ALA A 64 -13.74 -6.29 -7.22
N GLY A 65 -14.99 -6.07 -7.64
CA GLY A 65 -16.08 -5.70 -6.72
C GLY A 65 -15.84 -4.37 -5.99
N LEU A 66 -15.26 -3.39 -6.69
CA LEU A 66 -14.90 -2.06 -6.19
C LEU A 66 -15.52 -0.95 -7.05
N HIS A 67 -15.80 0.20 -6.45
CA HIS A 67 -16.33 1.33 -7.20
C HIS A 67 -15.24 1.96 -8.10
N ARG A 68 -15.58 2.32 -9.34
CA ARG A 68 -14.64 2.94 -10.31
C ARG A 68 -13.87 4.15 -9.75
N THR A 69 -14.51 4.94 -8.88
CA THR A 69 -13.89 6.12 -8.25
C THR A 69 -12.74 5.73 -7.35
N LEU A 70 -12.89 4.62 -6.59
CA LEU A 70 -11.82 4.11 -5.74
C LEU A 70 -10.65 3.63 -6.61
N ILE A 71 -10.91 2.89 -7.69
CA ILE A 71 -9.87 2.49 -8.65
C ILE A 71 -9.10 3.73 -9.17
N GLY A 72 -9.81 4.77 -9.59
CA GLY A 72 -9.18 6.01 -10.05
C GLY A 72 -8.33 6.71 -8.97
N ALA A 73 -8.81 6.76 -7.72
CA ALA A 73 -8.08 7.34 -6.60
C ALA A 73 -6.80 6.54 -6.28
N ILE A 74 -6.85 5.21 -6.36
CA ILE A 74 -5.68 4.32 -6.18
C ILE A 74 -4.66 4.55 -7.29
N GLU A 75 -5.08 4.59 -8.55
CA GLU A 75 -4.17 4.81 -9.69
C GLU A 75 -3.45 6.16 -9.63
N ARG A 76 -4.04 7.17 -8.99
CA ARG A 76 -3.42 8.49 -8.76
C ARG A 76 -2.67 8.60 -7.42
N ALA A 77 -2.65 7.52 -6.64
CA ALA A 77 -2.10 7.48 -5.28
C ALA A 77 -2.69 8.56 -4.36
N GLU A 78 -3.96 8.90 -4.51
CA GLU A 78 -4.66 9.89 -3.67
C GLU A 78 -5.12 9.30 -2.33
N VAL A 79 -5.18 7.96 -2.25
CA VAL A 79 -5.63 7.23 -1.06
C VAL A 79 -4.60 6.18 -0.64
N ASN A 80 -4.42 6.04 0.67
CA ASN A 80 -3.74 4.88 1.22
C ASN A 80 -4.71 3.70 1.21
N THR A 81 -4.37 2.67 0.44
CA THR A 81 -5.26 1.54 0.18
C THR A 81 -5.06 0.45 1.22
N SER A 82 -6.15 -0.06 1.79
CA SER A 82 -6.07 -1.19 2.71
C SER A 82 -5.60 -2.47 1.99
N LEU A 83 -4.96 -3.36 2.74
CA LEU A 83 -4.47 -4.63 2.20
C LEU A 83 -5.60 -5.47 1.58
N GLY A 84 -6.80 -5.49 2.19
CA GLY A 84 -7.95 -6.21 1.65
C GLY A 84 -8.48 -5.62 0.33
N THR A 85 -8.33 -4.32 0.09
CA THR A 85 -8.64 -3.72 -1.22
C THR A 85 -7.59 -4.12 -2.25
N ALA A 86 -6.31 -4.11 -1.88
CA ALA A 86 -5.23 -4.58 -2.75
C ALA A 86 -5.40 -6.07 -3.12
N GLU A 87 -5.86 -6.90 -2.17
CA GLU A 87 -6.15 -8.32 -2.40
C GLU A 87 -7.27 -8.52 -3.43
N LYS A 88 -8.38 -7.78 -3.33
CA LYS A 88 -9.46 -7.83 -4.32
C LYS A 88 -8.97 -7.48 -5.73
N ILE A 89 -8.13 -6.46 -5.85
CA ILE A 89 -7.55 -6.06 -7.13
C ILE A 89 -6.59 -7.12 -7.65
N ALA A 90 -5.76 -7.71 -6.78
CA ALA A 90 -4.86 -8.79 -7.16
C ALA A 90 -5.64 -10.01 -7.68
N GLN A 91 -6.72 -10.39 -6.98
CA GLN A 91 -7.61 -11.48 -7.39
C GLN A 91 -8.28 -11.21 -8.74
N ALA A 92 -8.72 -9.97 -9.01
CA ALA A 92 -9.26 -9.59 -10.32
C ALA A 92 -8.23 -9.79 -11.46
N PHE A 93 -6.94 -9.62 -11.17
CA PHE A 93 -5.87 -9.93 -12.12
C PHE A 93 -5.42 -11.41 -12.08
N GLY A 94 -5.92 -12.24 -11.16
CA GLY A 94 -5.46 -13.61 -10.94
C GLY A 94 -4.04 -13.69 -10.37
N LEU A 95 -3.67 -12.73 -9.53
CA LEU A 95 -2.34 -12.57 -8.93
C LEU A 95 -2.42 -12.61 -7.40
N SER A 96 -1.28 -12.83 -6.76
CA SER A 96 -1.05 -12.49 -5.36
C SER A 96 -0.82 -10.98 -5.17
N VAL A 97 -0.99 -10.49 -3.94
CA VAL A 97 -0.69 -9.09 -3.60
C VAL A 97 0.79 -8.75 -3.80
N ALA A 98 1.69 -9.70 -3.52
CA ALA A 98 3.11 -9.52 -3.74
C ALA A 98 3.42 -9.32 -5.24
N GLU A 99 2.84 -10.16 -6.11
CA GLU A 99 2.97 -10.01 -7.56
C GLU A 99 2.42 -8.66 -8.03
N LEU A 100 1.25 -8.24 -7.52
CA LEU A 100 0.65 -6.95 -7.84
C LEU A 100 1.59 -5.78 -7.48
N LEU A 101 2.33 -5.85 -6.37
CA LEU A 101 3.28 -4.82 -5.95
C LEU A 101 4.61 -4.87 -6.72
N THR A 102 5.01 -6.04 -7.21
CA THR A 102 6.25 -6.22 -8.00
C THR A 102 6.06 -6.07 -9.51
N ALA A 103 4.81 -5.94 -9.98
CA ALA A 103 4.44 -5.79 -11.39
C ALA A 103 4.96 -4.47 -11.97
N ARG A 104 6.27 -4.39 -12.20
CA ARG A 104 6.96 -3.15 -12.53
C ARG A 104 6.52 -2.64 -13.92
N PRO A 105 5.98 -1.43 -14.03
CA PRO A 105 5.76 -0.80 -15.32
C PRO A 105 7.12 -0.54 -16.00
N PRO A 106 7.20 -0.59 -17.34
CA PRO A 106 8.43 -0.23 -18.05
C PRO A 106 8.85 1.20 -17.71
N ALA A 107 10.16 1.45 -17.67
CA ALA A 107 10.69 2.77 -17.37
C ALA A 107 10.09 3.82 -18.33
N GLY A 108 9.45 4.86 -17.78
CA GLY A 108 8.81 5.91 -18.57
C GLY A 108 7.34 5.67 -18.94
N PHE A 109 6.70 4.61 -18.43
CA PHE A 109 5.27 4.40 -18.61
C PHE A 109 4.44 5.50 -17.94
N ARG A 110 4.12 6.55 -18.70
CA ARG A 110 3.21 7.64 -18.30
C ARG A 110 1.96 7.52 -19.15
N ALA A 111 1.04 6.67 -18.74
CA ALA A 111 -0.23 6.56 -19.43
C ALA A 111 -0.91 7.95 -19.44
N GLY A 112 -1.15 8.51 -20.62
CA GLY A 112 -1.89 9.77 -20.80
C GLY A 112 -1.13 11.00 -21.28
N ARG A 113 -0.02 10.89 -22.03
CA ARG A 113 0.39 11.96 -22.97
C ARG A 113 0.22 11.60 -24.45
N ASP A 114 -0.01 10.33 -24.77
CA ASP A 114 0.04 9.84 -26.16
C ASP A 114 -1.32 9.35 -26.68
N ALA A 115 -2.39 9.47 -25.90
CA ALA A 115 -3.76 9.24 -26.35
C ALA A 115 -4.37 10.62 -26.69
N GLY A 116 -4.14 11.03 -27.93
CA GLY A 116 -4.74 12.22 -28.53
C GLY A 116 -6.27 12.17 -28.47
N ASN A 117 -6.83 13.37 -28.36
CA ASN A 117 -8.21 13.70 -28.66
C ASN A 117 -8.53 13.29 -30.11
N ASP A 118 -9.31 12.22 -30.27
CA ASP A 118 -10.05 11.86 -31.49
C ASP A 118 -11.54 11.66 -31.14
#